data_AF-A0A9P6H0T1-F1
#
_entry.id   AF-A0A9P6H0T1-F1
#
_cell.length_a   1.000
_cell.length_b   1.000
_cell.length_c   1.000
_cell.angle_alpha   90.00
_cell.angle_beta   90.00
_cell.angle_gamma   90.00
#
_symmetry.space_group_name_H-M   'P 1'
#
loop_
_entity.id
_entity.type
_entity.pdbx_description
1 polymer ?
#
loop_
_entity_poly.entity_id
_entity_poly.type
_entity_poly.pdbx_seq_one_letter_code
_entity_poly.pdbx_strand_id
1 'polypeptide(L)'
;MNNDILREILKYVDNSVGYNKIDRLLTNTHNMKRKVDFVSRLLEEKLKVRPSVEDLREKNILKEEKDMNSIKERVNKVLQTKDKNTKSYLAPSISKIVKKMDFEYKKIVIMHKLGIKRVK
;
A
#
# COMPACT_ATOMS: atom_id res chain seq x y z
N MET A 1 -15.63 41.84 -23.43
CA MET A 1 -15.23 40.95 -22.32
C MET A 1 -14.45 39.78 -22.90
N ASN A 2 -13.26 39.47 -22.40
CA ASN A 2 -12.45 38.37 -22.95
C ASN A 2 -13.15 37.03 -22.67
N ASN A 3 -13.36 36.21 -23.70
CA ASN A 3 -14.08 34.94 -23.59
C ASN A 3 -13.36 33.97 -22.63
N ASP A 4 -12.04 34.09 -22.50
CA ASP A 4 -11.24 33.26 -21.58
C ASP A 4 -11.49 33.63 -20.11
N ILE A 5 -11.60 34.92 -19.81
CA ILE A 5 -11.92 35.44 -18.47
C ILE A 5 -13.34 35.05 -18.07
N LEU A 6 -14.30 35.17 -18.99
CA LEU A 6 -15.67 34.71 -18.77
C LEU A 6 -15.68 33.21 -18.47
N ARG A 7 -14.90 32.41 -19.19
CA ARG A 7 -14.86 30.94 -19.02
C ARG A 7 -14.28 30.51 -17.67
N GLU A 8 -13.25 31.19 -17.18
CA GLU A 8 -12.66 30.88 -15.87
C GLU A 8 -13.59 31.30 -14.72
N ILE A 9 -14.20 32.48 -14.81
CA ILE A 9 -15.17 32.96 -13.81
C ILE A 9 -16.37 32.03 -13.71
N LEU A 10 -16.86 31.51 -14.84
CA LEU A 10 -18.02 30.60 -14.87
C LEU A 10 -17.79 29.25 -14.20
N LYS A 11 -16.55 28.80 -14.01
CA LYS A 11 -16.23 27.57 -13.27
C LYS A 11 -16.60 27.67 -11.79
N TYR A 12 -16.65 28.88 -11.25
CA TYR A 12 -16.80 29.16 -9.82
C TYR A 12 -18.11 29.88 -9.47
N VAL A 13 -18.95 30.16 -10.47
CA VAL A 13 -20.23 30.84 -10.29
C VAL A 13 -21.36 29.84 -10.54
N ASP A 14 -22.06 29.43 -9.49
CA ASP A 14 -23.20 28.50 -9.50
C ASP A 14 -24.45 29.02 -10.24
N ASN A 15 -24.36 30.18 -10.91
CA ASN A 15 -25.49 30.73 -11.64
C ASN A 15 -25.62 30.07 -13.01
N SER A 16 -26.86 29.68 -13.35
CA SER A 16 -27.25 29.09 -14.63
C SER A 16 -27.08 30.07 -15.79
N VAL A 17 -25.85 30.37 -16.17
CA VAL A 17 -25.56 30.87 -17.53
C VAL A 17 -26.14 29.84 -18.48
N GLY A 18 -27.07 30.25 -19.33
CA GLY A 18 -27.75 29.33 -20.26
C GLY A 18 -26.72 28.45 -20.98
N TYR A 19 -26.75 27.15 -20.67
CA TYR A 19 -25.81 26.15 -21.15
C TYR A 19 -25.56 26.26 -22.66
N ASN A 20 -26.61 26.60 -23.42
CA ASN A 20 -26.58 26.88 -24.86
C ASN A 20 -25.52 27.89 -25.32
N LYS A 21 -25.22 28.95 -24.55
CA LYS A 21 -24.22 29.97 -24.92
C LYS A 21 -22.81 29.45 -24.66
N ILE A 22 -22.63 28.67 -23.59
CA ILE A 22 -21.37 27.99 -23.27
C ILE A 22 -21.11 26.91 -24.31
N ASP A 23 -22.09 26.07 -24.61
CA ASP A 23 -21.98 25.00 -25.61
C ASP A 23 -21.63 25.55 -26.98
N ARG A 24 -22.23 26.67 -27.40
CA ARG A 24 -21.85 27.36 -28.65
C ARG A 24 -20.42 27.89 -28.62
N LEU A 25 -19.94 28.39 -27.49
CA LEU A 25 -18.55 28.85 -27.34
C LEU A 25 -17.56 27.67 -27.30
N LEU A 26 -17.97 26.51 -26.75
CA LEU A 26 -17.19 25.29 -26.71
C LEU A 26 -17.11 24.59 -28.07
N THR A 27 -18.19 24.63 -28.85
CA THR A 27 -18.33 24.02 -30.19
C THR A 27 -17.88 24.95 -31.33
N ASN A 28 -17.65 26.23 -31.05
CA ASN A 28 -17.08 27.15 -32.03
C ASN A 28 -15.73 26.59 -32.52
N THR A 29 -15.63 26.36 -33.84
CA THR A 29 -14.48 25.76 -34.53
C THR A 29 -13.17 26.47 -34.21
N HIS A 30 -13.21 27.80 -34.06
CA HIS A 30 -12.01 28.58 -33.76
C HIS A 30 -11.51 28.37 -32.32
N ASN A 31 -12.42 28.27 -31.35
CA ASN A 31 -12.05 27.97 -29.96
C ASN A 31 -11.61 26.51 -29.80
N MET A 32 -12.23 25.59 -30.54
CA MET A 32 -11.82 24.19 -30.58
C MET A 32 -10.39 24.06 -31.12
N LYS A 33 -10.08 24.73 -32.23
CA LYS A 33 -8.73 24.77 -32.80
C LYS A 33 -7.70 25.30 -31.80
N ARG A 34 -7.99 26.44 -31.15
CA ARG A 34 -7.11 27.00 -30.11
C ARG A 34 -6.85 26.02 -28.95
N LYS A 35 -7.87 25.27 -28.52
CA LYS A 35 -7.71 24.24 -27.47
C LYS A 35 -6.84 23.10 -27.95
N VAL A 36 -7.05 22.60 -29.17
CA VAL A 36 -6.22 21.55 -29.75
C VAL A 36 -4.77 22.01 -29.81
N ASP A 37 -4.50 23.21 -30.33
CA ASP A 37 -3.15 23.77 -30.41
C ASP A 37 -2.50 23.96 -29.03
N PHE A 38 -3.28 24.32 -28.02
CA PHE A 38 -2.80 24.41 -26.63
C PHE A 38 -2.49 23.03 -26.05
N VAL A 39 -3.40 22.07 -26.20
CA VAL A 39 -3.24 20.71 -25.69
C VAL A 39 -2.07 20.01 -26.37
N SER A 40 -1.89 20.18 -27.68
CA SER A 40 -0.76 19.63 -28.42
C SER A 40 0.57 20.16 -27.89
N ARG A 41 0.70 21.47 -27.71
CA ARG A 41 1.92 22.08 -27.12
C ARG A 41 2.19 21.57 -25.70
N LEU A 42 1.16 21.50 -24.87
CA LEU A 42 1.28 20.97 -23.52
C LEU A 42 1.70 19.50 -23.52
N LEU A 43 1.17 18.69 -24.45
CA LEU A 43 1.53 17.29 -24.59
C LEU A 43 2.99 17.14 -25.01
N GLU A 44 3.45 17.93 -25.99
CA GLU A 44 4.84 17.95 -26.42
C GLU A 44 5.80 18.29 -25.27
N GLU A 45 5.48 19.31 -24.47
CA GLU A 45 6.29 19.66 -23.29
C GLU A 45 6.33 18.53 -22.26
N LYS A 46 5.20 17.89 -21.98
CA LYS A 46 5.15 16.76 -21.03
C LYS A 46 5.88 15.53 -21.55
N LEU A 47 5.83 15.29 -22.86
CA LEU A 47 6.55 14.17 -23.47
C LEU A 47 8.07 14.38 -23.42
N LYS A 48 8.57 15.62 -23.50
CA LYS A 48 10.01 15.92 -23.37
C LYS A 48 10.56 15.60 -21.99
N VAL A 49 9.76 15.80 -20.94
CA VAL A 49 10.16 15.55 -19.53
C VAL A 49 9.79 14.12 -19.10
N ARG A 50 9.21 13.31 -19.98
CA ARG A 50 8.77 11.96 -19.66
C ARG A 50 9.97 11.08 -19.30
N PRO A 51 9.98 10.42 -18.12
CA PRO A 51 11.01 9.44 -17.76
C PRO A 51 11.04 8.26 -18.73
N SER A 52 12.21 7.66 -18.92
CA SER A 52 12.33 6.44 -19.73
C SER A 52 11.60 5.26 -19.09
N VAL A 53 11.30 4.23 -19.88
CA VAL A 53 10.64 3.03 -19.37
C VAL A 53 11.55 2.32 -18.36
N GLU A 54 12.85 2.34 -18.63
CA GLU A 54 13.92 1.82 -17.79
C GLU A 54 13.96 2.56 -16.45
N ASP A 55 13.95 3.90 -16.44
CA ASP A 55 13.91 4.69 -15.20
C ASP A 55 12.71 4.33 -14.32
N LEU A 56 11.55 4.07 -14.94
CA LEU A 56 10.33 3.68 -14.23
C LEU A 56 10.43 2.27 -13.65
N ARG A 57 11.14 1.35 -14.31
CA ARG A 57 11.41 -0.01 -13.80
C ARG A 57 12.39 0.03 -12.63
N GLU A 58 13.48 0.79 -12.76
CA GLU A 58 14.47 0.96 -11.69
C GLU A 58 13.85 1.56 -10.42
N LYS A 59 12.95 2.54 -10.59
CA LYS A 59 12.20 3.14 -9.46
C LYS A 59 11.04 2.27 -8.96
N ASN A 60 10.89 1.05 -9.48
CA ASN A 60 9.85 0.09 -9.10
C ASN A 60 8.41 0.62 -9.28
N ILE A 61 8.23 1.55 -10.23
CA ILE A 61 6.93 2.14 -10.61
C ILE A 61 6.26 1.25 -11.66
N LEU A 62 7.02 0.81 -12.66
CA LEU A 62 6.54 -0.10 -13.70
C LEU A 62 6.98 -1.53 -13.35
N LYS A 63 6.01 -2.40 -13.06
CA LYS A 63 6.25 -3.81 -12.69
C LYS A 63 5.72 -4.72 -13.79
N GLU A 64 6.46 -5.77 -14.13
CA GLU A 64 5.96 -6.80 -15.03
C GLU A 64 5.11 -7.80 -14.24
N GLU A 65 4.10 -8.41 -14.87
CA GLU A 65 3.29 -9.46 -14.21
C GLU A 65 4.16 -10.65 -13.75
N LYS A 66 5.26 -10.89 -14.48
CA LYS A 66 6.27 -11.90 -14.13
C LYS A 66 6.93 -11.60 -12.78
N ASP A 67 7.18 -10.33 -12.46
CA ASP A 67 7.77 -9.93 -11.18
C ASP A 67 6.82 -10.26 -10.04
N MET A 68 5.52 -9.98 -10.22
CA MET A 68 4.50 -10.31 -9.21
C MET A 68 4.36 -11.80 -8.98
N ASN A 69 4.46 -12.63 -10.02
CA ASN A 69 4.41 -14.08 -9.89
C ASN A 69 5.64 -14.63 -9.16
N SER A 70 6.84 -14.15 -9.49
CA SER A 70 8.07 -14.55 -8.80
C SER A 70 8.06 -14.14 -7.31
N ILE A 71 7.53 -12.96 -6.99
CA ILE A 71 7.33 -12.52 -5.61
C ILE A 71 6.35 -13.44 -4.89
N LYS A 72 5.20 -13.77 -5.50
CA LYS A 72 4.21 -14.70 -4.93
C LYS A 72 4.81 -16.07 -4.67
N GLU A 73 5.56 -16.63 -5.61
CA GLU A 73 6.24 -17.92 -5.44
C GLU A 73 7.25 -17.88 -4.30
N ARG A 74 8.06 -16.80 -4.23
CA ARG A 74 9.07 -16.64 -3.17
C ARG A 74 8.42 -16.46 -1.80
N VAL A 75 7.34 -15.70 -1.70
CA VAL A 75 6.55 -15.54 -0.46
C VAL A 75 5.93 -16.88 -0.05
N ASN A 76 5.30 -17.59 -0.99
CA ASN A 76 4.72 -18.92 -0.72
C ASN A 76 5.80 -19.90 -0.25
N LYS A 77 6.98 -19.90 -0.87
CA LYS A 77 8.11 -20.72 -0.44
C LYS A 77 8.54 -20.39 0.99
N VAL A 78 8.68 -19.11 1.34
CA VAL A 78 9.03 -18.66 2.71
C VAL A 78 7.96 -19.08 3.72
N LEU A 79 6.68 -18.89 3.39
CA LEU A 79 5.55 -19.30 4.24
C LEU A 79 5.51 -20.82 4.45
N GLN A 80 5.73 -21.60 3.39
CA GLN A 80 5.78 -23.07 3.46
C GLN A 80 7.01 -23.59 4.19
N THR A 81 8.14 -22.89 4.15
CA THR A 81 9.33 -23.26 4.93
C THR A 81 9.17 -23.01 6.43
N LYS A 82 8.14 -22.26 6.87
CA LYS A 82 8.03 -21.83 8.27
C LYS A 82 7.51 -22.88 9.25
N ASP A 83 7.01 -24.05 8.82
CA ASP A 83 6.33 -24.99 9.74
C ASP A 83 6.65 -26.49 9.55
N LYS A 84 7.91 -26.91 9.74
CA LYS A 84 8.19 -28.33 10.08
C LYS A 84 9.22 -28.57 11.18
N ASN A 85 9.91 -27.56 11.71
CA ASN A 85 11.02 -27.77 12.65
C ASN A 85 11.16 -26.70 13.75
N THR A 86 10.07 -26.08 14.19
CA THR A 86 10.06 -25.35 15.45
C THR A 86 9.97 -26.32 16.62
N LYS A 87 11.06 -27.07 16.87
CA LYS A 87 11.42 -27.32 18.27
C LYS A 87 11.46 -25.93 18.90
N SER A 88 10.52 -25.63 19.80
CA SER A 88 10.51 -24.35 20.49
C SER A 88 11.87 -24.19 21.17
N TYR A 89 12.73 -23.35 20.60
CA TYR A 89 13.99 -22.99 21.23
C TYR A 89 13.65 -22.02 22.36
N LEU A 90 12.98 -22.54 23.39
CA LEU A 90 13.00 -21.91 24.70
C LEU A 90 14.46 -21.84 25.10
N ALA A 91 14.96 -20.62 25.30
CA ALA A 91 16.33 -20.41 25.73
C ALA A 91 16.65 -21.37 26.90
N PRO A 92 17.83 -22.01 26.94
CA PRO A 92 18.17 -22.98 27.98
C PRO A 92 17.95 -22.47 29.41
N SER A 93 18.10 -21.15 29.61
CA SER A 93 17.76 -20.45 30.86
C SER A 93 16.28 -20.59 31.23
N ILE A 94 15.37 -20.32 30.30
CA ILE A 94 13.92 -20.43 30.49
C ILE A 94 13.51 -21.89 30.68
N SER A 95 14.06 -22.81 29.90
CA SER A 95 13.77 -24.25 30.05
C SER A 95 14.13 -24.78 31.43
N LYS A 96 15.28 -24.36 31.99
CA LYS A 96 15.69 -24.73 33.36
C LYS A 96 14.74 -24.16 34.41
N ILE A 97 14.33 -22.90 34.26
CA ILE A 97 13.40 -22.24 35.19
C ILE A 97 12.05 -22.95 35.19
N VAL A 98 11.48 -23.21 34.00
CA VAL A 98 10.17 -23.88 33.87
C VAL A 98 10.19 -25.29 34.45
N LYS A 99 11.25 -26.07 34.20
CA LYS A 99 11.41 -27.40 34.81
C LYS A 99 11.48 -27.35 36.33
N LYS A 100 12.20 -26.37 36.89
CA LYS A 100 12.29 -26.19 38.35
C LYS A 100 10.93 -25.82 38.95
N MET A 101 10.20 -24.91 38.29
CA MET A 101 8.85 -24.54 38.71
C MET A 101 7.87 -25.72 38.66
N ASP A 102 7.88 -26.51 37.58
CA ASP A 102 7.03 -27.69 37.44
C ASP A 102 7.32 -28.73 38.54
N PHE A 103 8.59 -28.94 38.87
CA PHE A 103 8.99 -29.81 39.97
C PHE A 103 8.48 -29.32 41.33
N GLU A 104 8.69 -28.03 41.67
CA GLU A 104 8.22 -27.46 42.93
C GLU A 104 6.69 -27.51 43.04
N TYR A 105 5.98 -27.23 41.95
CA TYR A 105 4.52 -27.34 41.91
C TYR A 105 4.06 -28.78 42.18
N LYS A 106 4.64 -29.77 41.48
CA LYS A 106 4.33 -31.19 41.70
C LYS A 106 4.61 -31.62 43.14
N LYS A 107 5.73 -31.16 43.71
CA LYS A 107 6.08 -31.41 45.12
C LYS A 107 5.02 -30.85 46.06
N ILE A 108 4.57 -29.61 45.86
CA ILE A 108 3.50 -28.99 46.66
C ILE A 108 2.21 -29.82 46.56
N VAL A 109 1.80 -30.21 45.34
CA VAL A 109 0.59 -30.99 45.10
C VAL A 109 0.66 -32.35 45.81
N ILE A 110 1.80 -33.04 45.75
CA ILE A 110 2.00 -34.33 46.43
C ILE A 110 1.95 -34.15 47.95
N MET A 111 2.67 -33.17 48.50
CA MET A 111 2.68 -32.89 49.94
C MET A 111 1.27 -32.58 50.45
N HIS A 112 0.49 -31.81 49.68
CA HIS A 112 -0.91 -31.52 50.00
C HIS A 112 -1.77 -32.79 49.97
N LYS A 113 -1.64 -33.63 48.93
CA LYS A 113 -2.38 -34.90 48.82
C LYS A 113 -2.04 -35.89 49.95
N LEU A 114 -0.80 -35.88 50.43
CA LEU A 114 -0.34 -36.73 51.53
C LEU A 114 -0.61 -36.13 52.92
N GLY A 115 -1.18 -34.92 53.01
CA GLY A 115 -1.47 -34.25 54.29
C GLY A 115 -0.23 -33.83 55.08
N ILE A 116 0.95 -33.80 54.45
CA ILE A 116 2.21 -33.48 55.13
C ILE A 116 2.31 -31.96 55.27
N LYS A 117 2.13 -31.45 56.50
CA LYS A 117 2.32 -30.02 56.81
C LYS A 117 3.81 -29.67 56.72
N ARG A 118 4.14 -28.57 56.03
CA ARG A 118 5.53 -28.07 55.94
C ARG A 118 6.03 -27.73 57.36
N VAL A 119 7.05 -28.45 57.82
CA VAL A 119 7.84 -28.06 58.98
C VAL A 119 8.67 -26.84 58.56
N LYS A 120 8.55 -25.75 59.33
CA LYS A 120 9.29 -24.49 59.10
C LYS A 120 10.78 -24.69 59.33
#